data_AF-A0A6I4HWF1-F1
#
_entry.id   AF-A0A6I4HWF1-F1
#
_cell.length_a   1.000
_cell.length_b   1.000
_cell.length_c   1.000
_cell.angle_alpha   90.00
_cell.angle_beta   90.00
_cell.angle_gamma   90.00
#
_symmetry.space_group_name_H-M   'P 1'
#
loop_
_entity.id
_entity.type
_entity.pdbx_description
1 polymer ?
#
loop_
_entity_poly.entity_id
_entity_poly.type
_entity_poly.pdbx_seq_one_letter_code
_entity_poly.pdbx_strand_id
1 'polypeptide(L)'
;MHIKDLIQTVFLICSVVSIILFGFIYYLMIGESNASIAQIKDSLTLTASFFGGIATLATAYVAASLFNDWRHQASFELKKEHVNEICYLLALSYDELHKVEEILINLKKVNKYKILSEDFCTFIANDLRDEFYRKQLNVKILDRLNHNSNSIFSIYSIYQTHFTYLIENFSRIQESYTKYYDKFNSEISNSERTHIMNTRTFPEYVNPKEKNNVEVGLLNVHINFPVKFIGNNELYKFESIYELIERMDNIYKELENHLLDSIDLTKMKKPF
;
A
#
# COMPACT_ATOMS: atom_id res chain seq x y z
N MET A 1 -11.37 -26.93 3.38
CA MET A 1 -11.02 -28.32 3.75
C MET A 1 -9.56 -28.28 4.16
N HIS A 2 -9.25 -28.56 5.43
CA HIS A 2 -7.84 -28.56 5.83
C HIS A 2 -7.13 -29.71 5.10
N ILE A 3 -5.88 -29.53 4.69
CA ILE A 3 -5.05 -30.57 4.06
C ILE A 3 -5.08 -31.90 4.84
N LYS A 4 -5.18 -31.84 6.16
CA LYS A 4 -5.34 -33.01 7.04
C LYS A 4 -6.61 -33.81 6.71
N ASP A 5 -7.74 -33.13 6.53
CA ASP A 5 -9.02 -33.75 6.17
C ASP A 5 -8.96 -34.35 4.77
N LEU A 6 -8.27 -33.69 3.83
CA LEU A 6 -8.08 -34.19 2.47
C LEU A 6 -7.22 -35.44 2.42
N ILE A 7 -6.08 -35.45 3.13
CA ILE A 7 -5.22 -36.63 3.24
C ILE A 7 -5.97 -37.79 3.90
N GLN A 8 -6.70 -37.53 4.99
CA GLN A 8 -7.49 -38.55 5.68
C GLN A 8 -8.59 -39.10 4.79
N THR A 9 -9.29 -38.23 4.04
CA THR A 9 -10.35 -38.63 3.12
C THR A 9 -9.82 -39.47 1.97
N VAL A 10 -8.71 -39.05 1.36
CA VAL A 10 -8.06 -39.80 0.26
C VAL A 10 -7.57 -41.17 0.75
N PHE A 11 -6.95 -41.24 1.94
CA PHE A 11 -6.52 -42.51 2.53
C PHE A 11 -7.69 -43.45 2.82
N LEU A 12 -8.80 -42.92 3.33
CA LEU A 12 -10.02 -43.68 3.59
C LEU A 12 -10.65 -44.21 2.29
N ILE A 13 -10.74 -43.37 1.26
CA ILE A 13 -11.23 -43.77 -0.07
C ILE A 13 -10.33 -44.86 -0.66
N CYS A 14 -9.01 -44.70 -0.65
CA CYS A 14 -8.08 -45.72 -1.15
C CYS A 14 -8.25 -47.05 -0.41
N SER A 15 -8.40 -47.01 0.92
CA SER A 15 -8.61 -48.21 1.74
C SER A 15 -9.92 -48.92 1.38
N VAL A 16 -11.03 -48.18 1.26
CA VAL A 16 -12.33 -48.73 0.90
C VAL A 16 -12.32 -49.31 -0.51
N VAL A 17 -11.76 -48.59 -1.48
CA VAL A 17 -11.65 -49.05 -2.87
C VAL A 17 -10.83 -50.34 -2.92
N SER A 18 -9.71 -50.43 -2.21
CA SER A 18 -8.89 -51.65 -2.18
C SER A 18 -9.58 -52.86 -1.57
N ILE A 19 -10.40 -52.66 -0.54
CA ILE A 19 -11.20 -53.76 0.06
C ILE A 19 -12.23 -54.27 -0.96
N ILE A 20 -12.91 -53.36 -1.68
CA ILE A 20 -13.88 -53.73 -2.72
C ILE A 20 -13.18 -54.45 -3.88
N LEU A 21 -12.01 -53.95 -4.30
CA LEU A 21 -11.22 -54.52 -5.39
C LEU A 21 -10.70 -55.92 -5.05
N PHE A 22 -10.27 -56.14 -3.81
CA PHE A 22 -9.92 -57.46 -3.29
C PHE A 22 -11.09 -58.43 -3.37
N GLY A 23 -12.26 -58.03 -2.84
CA GLY A 23 -13.46 -58.85 -2.87
C GLY A 23 -13.90 -59.21 -4.29
N PHE A 24 -13.78 -58.26 -5.22
CA PHE A 24 -14.09 -58.48 -6.64
C PHE A 24 -13.11 -59.46 -7.32
N ILE A 25 -11.79 -59.27 -7.16
CA ILE A 25 -10.78 -60.17 -7.73
C ILE A 25 -10.92 -61.58 -7.14
N TYR A 26 -11.13 -61.68 -5.82
CA TYR A 26 -11.32 -62.96 -5.14
C TYR A 26 -12.57 -63.68 -5.64
N TYR A 27 -13.70 -62.97 -5.81
CA TYR A 27 -14.92 -63.53 -6.38
C TYR A 27 -14.73 -64.05 -7.80
N LEU A 28 -14.01 -63.33 -8.66
CA LEU A 28 -13.70 -63.78 -10.02
C LEU A 28 -12.84 -65.06 -10.04
N MET A 29 -11.97 -65.26 -9.05
CA MET A 29 -11.08 -66.43 -8.96
C MET A 29 -11.76 -67.67 -8.33
N ILE A 30 -12.86 -67.51 -7.60
CA ILE A 30 -13.63 -68.63 -7.01
C ILE A 30 -14.32 -69.51 -8.07
N GLY A 31 -14.57 -68.96 -9.27
CA GLY A 31 -15.18 -69.71 -10.38
C GLY A 31 -14.33 -70.87 -10.92
N GLU A 32 -13.03 -70.89 -10.61
CA GLU A 32 -12.14 -72.01 -10.93
C GLU A 32 -12.09 -72.98 -9.74
N SER A 33 -12.66 -74.17 -9.95
CA SER A 33 -12.93 -75.22 -8.97
C SER A 33 -11.68 -75.69 -8.21
N ASN A 34 -11.38 -75.05 -7.08
CA ASN A 34 -10.95 -75.58 -5.78
C ASN A 34 -10.30 -74.43 -5.00
N ALA A 35 -11.03 -73.89 -4.01
CA ALA A 35 -10.56 -72.82 -3.12
C ALA A 35 -9.24 -73.22 -2.44
N SER A 36 -8.12 -72.75 -3.00
CA SER A 36 -6.78 -73.07 -2.51
C SER A 36 -6.12 -71.83 -1.93
N ILE A 37 -5.19 -72.04 -0.99
CA ILE A 37 -4.36 -70.98 -0.39
C ILE A 37 -3.64 -70.15 -1.49
N ALA A 38 -3.36 -70.77 -2.64
CA ALA A 38 -2.77 -70.10 -3.81
C ALA A 38 -3.67 -68.99 -4.37
N GLN A 39 -4.99 -69.20 -4.47
CA GLN A 39 -5.93 -68.19 -4.99
C GLN A 39 -6.04 -66.96 -4.09
N ILE A 40 -5.98 -67.14 -2.76
CA ILE A 40 -5.94 -66.02 -1.80
C ILE A 40 -4.65 -65.22 -1.98
N LYS A 41 -3.51 -65.91 -2.18
CA LYS A 41 -2.21 -65.27 -2.39
C LYS A 41 -2.18 -64.47 -3.70
N ASP A 42 -2.73 -65.02 -4.78
CA ASP A 42 -2.71 -64.38 -6.09
C ASP A 42 -3.68 -63.19 -6.15
N SER A 43 -4.87 -63.30 -5.56
CA SER A 43 -5.81 -62.18 -5.42
C SER A 43 -5.25 -61.05 -4.55
N LEU A 44 -4.55 -61.37 -3.45
CA LEU A 44 -3.82 -60.38 -2.64
C LEU A 44 -2.70 -59.72 -3.44
N THR A 45 -1.94 -60.47 -4.24
CA THR A 45 -0.81 -59.95 -5.04
C THR A 45 -1.30 -59.00 -6.14
N LEU A 46 -2.39 -59.36 -6.82
CA LEU A 46 -3.04 -58.50 -7.81
C LEU A 46 -3.62 -57.25 -7.16
N THR A 47 -4.34 -57.40 -6.05
CA THR A 47 -4.88 -56.25 -5.29
C THR A 47 -3.75 -55.33 -4.81
N ALA A 48 -2.62 -55.86 -4.33
CA ALA A 48 -1.47 -55.07 -3.93
C ALA A 48 -0.88 -54.28 -5.11
N SER A 49 -0.84 -54.86 -6.31
CA SER A 49 -0.41 -54.18 -7.54
C SER A 49 -1.37 -53.03 -7.90
N PHE A 50 -2.68 -53.26 -7.85
CA PHE A 50 -3.70 -52.22 -8.06
C PHE A 50 -3.64 -51.14 -6.97
N PHE A 51 -3.44 -51.53 -5.72
CA PHE A 51 -3.28 -50.60 -4.60
C PHE A 51 -2.05 -49.71 -4.79
N GLY A 52 -0.93 -50.24 -5.26
CA GLY A 52 0.24 -49.43 -5.62
C GLY A 52 -0.07 -48.37 -6.68
N GLY A 53 -0.84 -48.73 -7.71
CA GLY A 53 -1.32 -47.80 -8.72
C GLY A 53 -2.26 -46.73 -8.16
N ILE A 54 -3.26 -47.12 -7.37
CA ILE A 54 -4.23 -46.22 -6.71
C ILE A 54 -3.51 -45.28 -5.74
N ALA A 55 -2.58 -45.80 -4.93
CA ALA A 55 -1.79 -45.03 -3.98
C ALA A 55 -0.91 -44.00 -4.69
N THR A 56 -0.36 -44.32 -5.86
CA THR A 56 0.42 -43.38 -6.67
C THR A 56 -0.46 -42.24 -7.20
N LEU A 57 -1.65 -42.54 -7.73
CA LEU A 57 -2.61 -41.53 -8.19
C LEU A 57 -3.11 -40.65 -7.04
N ALA A 58 -3.42 -41.26 -5.90
CA ALA A 58 -3.82 -40.56 -4.68
C ALA A 58 -2.71 -39.62 -4.18
N THR A 59 -1.45 -40.08 -4.19
CA THR A 59 -0.29 -39.27 -3.82
C THR A 59 -0.10 -38.11 -4.78
N ALA A 60 -0.24 -38.34 -6.09
CA ALA A 60 -0.17 -37.28 -7.11
C ALA A 60 -1.29 -36.24 -6.92
N TYR A 61 -2.51 -36.66 -6.58
CA TYR A 61 -3.62 -35.76 -6.28
C TYR A 61 -3.36 -34.91 -5.03
N VAL A 62 -2.90 -35.52 -3.93
CA VAL A 62 -2.52 -34.80 -2.71
C VAL A 62 -1.38 -33.82 -2.99
N ALA A 63 -0.36 -34.23 -3.75
CA ALA A 63 0.76 -33.37 -4.12
C ALA A 63 0.30 -32.16 -4.97
N ALA A 64 -0.61 -32.37 -5.92
CA ALA A 64 -1.18 -31.28 -6.72
C ALA A 64 -1.98 -30.29 -5.85
N SER A 65 -2.77 -30.79 -4.90
CA SER A 65 -3.51 -29.94 -3.94
C SER A 65 -2.55 -29.13 -3.06
N LEU A 66 -1.50 -29.77 -2.53
CA LEU A 66 -0.50 -29.11 -1.69
C LEU A 66 0.27 -28.03 -2.48
N PHE A 67 0.61 -28.31 -3.74
CA PHE A 67 1.27 -27.34 -4.62
C PHE A 67 0.39 -26.12 -4.89
N ASN A 68 -0.91 -26.31 -5.13
CA ASN A 68 -1.84 -25.19 -5.32
C ASN A 68 -1.94 -24.33 -4.06
N ASP A 69 -2.10 -24.93 -2.88
CA ASP A 69 -2.14 -24.20 -1.60
C ASP A 69 -0.83 -23.44 -1.34
N TRP A 70 0.33 -24.07 -1.58
CA TRP A 70 1.62 -23.42 -1.46
C TRP A 70 1.77 -22.24 -2.42
N ARG A 71 1.35 -22.39 -3.69
CA ARG A 71 1.38 -21.31 -4.68
C ARG A 71 0.51 -20.13 -4.24
N HIS A 72 -0.66 -20.39 -3.65
CA HIS A 72 -1.52 -19.34 -3.11
C HIS A 72 -0.85 -18.60 -1.95
N GLN A 73 -0.29 -19.33 -0.99
CA GLN A 73 0.42 -18.74 0.13
C GLN A 73 1.63 -17.91 -0.34
N ALA A 74 2.44 -18.44 -1.25
CA ALA A 74 3.58 -17.72 -1.81
C ALA A 74 3.17 -16.44 -2.54
N SER A 75 2.08 -16.49 -3.32
CA SER A 75 1.55 -15.30 -3.99
C SER A 75 1.03 -14.25 -3.01
N PHE A 76 0.40 -14.68 -1.91
CA PHE A 76 -0.09 -13.78 -0.86
C PHE A 76 1.07 -13.09 -0.12
N GLU A 77 2.09 -13.85 0.31
CA GLU A 77 3.25 -13.29 1.01
C GLU A 77 3.99 -12.27 0.11
N LEU A 78 4.15 -12.57 -1.17
CA LEU A 78 4.81 -11.66 -2.11
C LEU A 78 3.99 -10.38 -2.34
N LYS A 79 2.64 -10.47 -2.43
CA LYS A 79 1.77 -9.29 -2.48
C LYS A 79 1.90 -8.44 -1.23
N LYS A 80 1.82 -9.09 -0.06
CA LYS A 80 1.93 -8.43 1.25
C LYS A 80 3.27 -7.71 1.41
N GLU A 81 4.36 -8.31 0.96
CA GLU A 81 5.68 -7.67 0.96
C GLU A 81 5.66 -6.37 0.16
N HIS A 82 5.21 -6.40 -1.09
CA HIS A 82 5.14 -5.19 -1.93
C HIS A 82 4.17 -4.14 -1.36
N VAL A 83 3.01 -4.56 -0.86
CA VAL A 83 2.05 -3.64 -0.23
C VAL A 83 2.66 -2.96 0.98
N ASN A 84 3.31 -3.70 1.87
CA ASN A 84 3.95 -3.12 3.06
C ASN A 84 5.01 -2.08 2.70
N GLU A 85 5.84 -2.34 1.68
CA GLU A 85 6.85 -1.39 1.24
C GLU A 85 6.23 -0.11 0.65
N ILE A 86 5.15 -0.25 -0.12
CA ILE A 86 4.43 0.90 -0.70
C ILE A 86 3.73 1.68 0.41
N CYS A 87 3.04 1.00 1.34
CA CYS A 87 2.37 1.61 2.49
C CYS A 87 3.35 2.37 3.38
N TYR A 88 4.56 1.86 3.60
CA TYR A 88 5.58 2.57 4.37
C TYR A 88 5.97 3.90 3.70
N LEU A 89 6.22 3.89 2.39
CA LEU A 89 6.52 5.11 1.64
C LEU A 89 5.34 6.10 1.65
N LEU A 90 4.11 5.58 1.51
CA LEU A 90 2.91 6.41 1.57
C LEU A 90 2.75 7.05 2.94
N ALA A 91 2.97 6.31 4.03
CA ALA A 91 2.92 6.85 5.38
C ALA A 91 3.93 7.99 5.58
N LEU A 92 5.17 7.82 5.10
CA LEU A 92 6.18 8.89 5.13
C LEU A 92 5.72 10.13 4.35
N SER A 93 5.22 9.95 3.13
CA SER A 93 4.75 11.07 2.32
C SER A 93 3.53 11.78 2.92
N TYR A 94 2.67 11.03 3.63
CA TYR A 94 1.47 11.56 4.26
C TYR A 94 1.79 12.38 5.51
N ASP A 95 2.76 11.91 6.31
CA ASP A 95 3.31 12.67 7.43
C ASP A 95 3.92 13.99 6.95
N GLU A 96 4.67 13.98 5.85
CA GLU A 96 5.22 15.20 5.25
C GLU A 96 4.12 16.14 4.71
N LEU A 97 3.08 15.60 4.07
CA LEU A 97 1.90 16.35 3.65
C LEU A 97 1.25 17.09 4.83
N HIS A 98 1.05 16.39 5.96
CA HIS A 98 0.44 16.96 7.17
C HIS A 98 1.29 18.05 7.80
N LYS A 99 2.61 17.86 7.90
CA LYS A 99 3.53 18.90 8.40
C LYS A 99 3.49 20.16 7.52
N VAL A 100 3.52 19.97 6.21
CA VAL A 100 3.41 21.07 5.23
C VAL A 100 2.07 21.79 5.40
N GLU A 101 0.97 21.06 5.52
CA GLU A 101 -0.35 21.63 5.73
C GLU A 101 -0.43 22.44 7.04
N GLU A 102 0.10 21.92 8.15
CA GLU A 102 0.12 22.62 9.44
C GLU A 102 0.83 23.98 9.35
N ILE A 103 1.98 24.01 8.70
CA ILE A 103 2.72 25.25 8.45
C ILE A 103 1.86 26.20 7.60
N LEU A 104 1.31 25.71 6.49
CA LEU A 104 0.50 26.54 5.58
C LEU A 104 -0.77 27.08 6.24
N ILE A 105 -1.42 26.34 7.14
CA ILE A 105 -2.59 26.80 7.90
C ILE A 105 -2.22 27.99 8.79
N ASN A 106 -1.03 27.95 9.41
CA ASN A 106 -0.52 29.08 10.17
C ASN A 106 -0.23 30.24 9.24
N LEU A 107 0.56 30.03 8.18
CA LEU A 107 0.96 31.08 7.24
C LEU A 107 -0.23 31.78 6.57
N LYS A 108 -1.36 31.09 6.34
CA LYS A 108 -2.61 31.69 5.85
C LYS A 108 -3.07 32.90 6.68
N LYS A 109 -2.74 32.89 7.97
CA LYS A 109 -3.15 33.88 8.96
C LYS A 109 -2.16 35.05 9.09
N VAL A 110 -1.09 35.09 8.28
CA VAL A 110 -0.04 36.13 8.34
C VAL A 110 -0.55 37.54 8.10
N ASN A 111 -1.74 37.67 7.49
CA ASN A 111 -2.40 38.96 7.30
C ASN A 111 -2.96 39.58 8.58
N LYS A 112 -3.26 38.74 9.58
CA LYS A 112 -3.95 39.11 10.82
C LYS A 112 -3.04 38.94 12.04
N TYR A 113 -2.12 37.97 12.00
CA TYR A 113 -1.25 37.62 13.13
C TYR A 113 0.24 37.78 12.79
N LYS A 114 1.03 38.06 13.82
CA LYS A 114 2.49 38.17 13.79
C LYS A 114 3.12 36.77 13.87
N ILE A 115 3.37 36.16 12.72
CA ILE A 115 3.79 34.76 12.64
C ILE A 115 5.32 34.65 12.66
N LEU A 116 5.90 34.62 13.85
CA LEU A 116 7.34 34.47 14.01
C LEU A 116 7.67 33.05 14.50
N SER A 117 8.17 32.20 13.61
CA SER A 117 8.55 30.80 13.90
C SER A 117 9.79 30.41 13.11
N GLU A 118 10.88 30.15 13.81
CA GLU A 118 12.14 29.67 13.19
C GLU A 118 11.97 28.25 12.61
N ASP A 119 11.10 27.44 13.21
CA ASP A 119 10.80 26.08 12.76
C ASP A 119 10.27 26.09 11.32
N PHE A 120 9.50 27.11 10.92
CA PHE A 120 8.96 27.21 9.56
C PHE A 120 10.03 27.58 8.54
N CYS A 121 11.09 28.28 8.94
CA CYS A 121 12.23 28.60 8.07
C CYS A 121 13.20 27.41 7.94
N THR A 122 13.37 26.66 9.02
CA THR A 122 14.37 25.57 9.11
C THR A 122 13.80 24.20 8.71
N PHE A 123 12.48 24.07 8.61
CA PHE A 123 11.83 22.85 8.15
C PHE A 123 12.28 22.50 6.72
N ILE A 124 12.83 21.30 6.54
CA ILE A 124 13.20 20.79 5.22
C ILE A 124 12.21 19.68 4.89
N ALA A 125 11.28 19.98 3.98
CA ALA A 125 10.34 18.97 3.51
C ALA A 125 11.10 17.86 2.79
N ASN A 126 10.82 16.60 3.15
CA ASN A 126 11.58 15.50 2.61
C ASN A 126 11.24 15.25 1.13
N ASP A 127 12.24 15.33 0.25
CA ASP A 127 12.07 15.06 -1.16
C ASP A 127 12.11 13.54 -1.40
N LEU A 128 10.92 12.92 -1.37
CA LEU A 128 10.76 11.48 -1.52
C LEU A 128 10.77 11.00 -2.99
N ARG A 129 11.14 11.85 -3.95
CA ARG A 129 11.08 11.51 -5.39
C ARG A 129 11.86 10.25 -5.71
N ASP A 130 13.07 10.12 -5.20
CA ASP A 130 13.94 8.98 -5.47
C ASP A 130 13.36 7.68 -4.89
N GLU A 131 12.78 7.74 -3.69
CA GLU A 131 12.09 6.64 -3.04
C GLU A 131 10.87 6.20 -3.86
N PHE A 132 10.08 7.17 -4.35
CA PHE A 132 8.96 6.89 -5.25
C PHE A 132 9.41 6.20 -6.54
N TYR A 133 10.50 6.65 -7.16
CA TYR A 133 11.05 6.01 -8.35
C TYR A 133 11.56 4.59 -8.07
N ARG A 134 12.25 4.39 -6.94
CA ARG A 134 12.76 3.07 -6.54
C ARG A 134 11.64 2.05 -6.32
N LYS A 135 10.48 2.48 -5.82
CA LYS A 135 9.32 1.60 -5.58
C LYS A 135 8.39 1.44 -6.80
N GLN A 136 8.64 2.16 -7.90
CA GLN A 136 7.82 2.13 -9.09
C GLN A 136 7.67 0.72 -9.70
N LEU A 137 8.74 -0.07 -9.70
CA LEU A 137 8.70 -1.45 -10.21
C LEU A 137 7.84 -2.35 -9.31
N ASN A 138 7.89 -2.16 -7.99
CA ASN A 138 7.13 -2.96 -7.03
C ASN A 138 5.63 -2.72 -7.19
N VAL A 139 5.22 -1.47 -7.45
CA VAL A 139 3.83 -1.15 -7.76
C VAL A 139 3.37 -1.83 -9.06
N LYS A 140 4.20 -1.83 -10.11
CA LYS A 140 3.89 -2.53 -11.37
C LYS A 140 3.80 -4.05 -11.19
N ILE A 141 4.65 -4.63 -10.34
CA ILE A 141 4.60 -6.05 -10.00
C ILE A 141 3.28 -6.34 -9.27
N LEU A 142 2.89 -5.51 -8.30
CA LEU A 142 1.63 -5.66 -7.57
C LEU A 142 0.41 -5.64 -8.51
N ASP A 143 0.33 -4.71 -9.46
CA ASP A 143 -0.74 -4.68 -10.46
C ASP A 143 -0.81 -6.00 -11.25
N ARG A 144 0.34 -6.51 -11.71
CA ARG A 144 0.41 -7.80 -12.43
C ARG A 144 -0.07 -8.97 -11.58
N LEU A 145 0.28 -9.00 -10.30
CA LEU A 145 -0.15 -10.04 -9.35
C LEU A 145 -1.64 -9.96 -9.03
N ASN A 146 -2.24 -8.77 -9.16
CA ASN A 146 -3.66 -8.56 -8.96
C ASN A 146 -4.50 -8.86 -10.21
N HIS A 147 -3.87 -9.21 -11.34
CA HIS A 147 -4.52 -9.33 -12.64
C HIS A 147 -5.33 -8.09 -13.04
N ASN A 148 -5.06 -6.95 -12.40
CA ASN A 148 -5.66 -5.66 -12.70
C ASN A 148 -4.69 -4.90 -13.61
N SER A 149 -5.18 -4.47 -14.78
CA SER A 149 -4.35 -3.71 -15.71
C SER A 149 -4.15 -2.29 -15.17
N ASN A 150 -3.01 -2.06 -14.49
CA ASN A 150 -2.45 -0.74 -14.16
C ASN A 150 -3.30 0.17 -13.24
N SER A 151 -4.22 -0.36 -12.43
CA SER A 151 -5.06 0.48 -11.58
C SER A 151 -4.31 1.11 -10.41
N ILE A 152 -3.41 0.37 -9.75
CA ILE A 152 -2.66 0.88 -8.60
C ILE A 152 -1.52 1.78 -9.09
N PHE A 153 -0.84 1.38 -10.17
CA PHE A 153 0.25 2.14 -10.76
C PHE A 153 -0.17 3.52 -11.25
N SER A 154 -1.35 3.65 -11.86
CA SER A 154 -1.84 4.95 -12.33
C SER A 154 -2.06 5.92 -11.17
N ILE A 155 -2.77 5.48 -10.12
CA ILE A 155 -3.06 6.29 -8.93
C ILE A 155 -1.75 6.65 -8.21
N TYR A 156 -0.84 5.69 -8.06
CA TYR A 156 0.50 5.93 -7.50
C TYR A 156 1.28 6.99 -8.28
N SER A 157 1.29 6.94 -9.61
CA SER A 157 1.98 7.92 -10.48
C SER A 157 1.37 9.32 -10.35
N ILE A 158 0.04 9.40 -10.25
CA ILE A 158 -0.68 10.65 -9.97
C ILE A 158 -0.23 11.20 -8.62
N TYR A 159 -0.27 10.38 -7.56
CA TYR A 159 0.12 10.78 -6.21
C TYR A 159 1.57 11.30 -6.15
N GLN A 160 2.53 10.55 -6.71
CA GLN A 160 3.93 10.95 -6.79
C GLN A 160 4.12 12.32 -7.46
N THR A 161 3.41 12.53 -8.58
CA THR A 161 3.50 13.79 -9.32
C THR A 161 2.96 14.94 -8.47
N HIS A 162 1.80 14.77 -7.84
CA HIS A 162 1.20 15.80 -6.99
C HIS A 162 2.08 16.11 -5.77
N PHE A 163 2.66 15.09 -5.14
CA PHE A 163 3.61 15.26 -4.03
C PHE A 163 4.83 16.08 -4.44
N THR A 164 5.41 15.79 -5.60
CA THR A 164 6.54 16.58 -6.14
C THR A 164 6.19 18.06 -6.25
N TYR A 165 5.05 18.37 -6.85
CA TYR A 165 4.61 19.76 -7.02
C TYR A 165 4.22 20.43 -5.71
N LEU A 166 3.71 19.68 -4.73
CA LEU A 166 3.48 20.20 -3.38
C LEU A 166 4.79 20.70 -2.78
N ILE A 167 5.84 19.87 -2.79
CA ILE A 167 7.15 20.23 -2.21
C ILE A 167 7.76 21.44 -2.91
N GLU A 168 7.70 21.50 -4.25
CA GLU A 168 8.20 22.63 -5.03
C GLU A 168 7.44 23.94 -4.72
N ASN A 169 6.11 23.89 -4.63
CA ASN A 169 5.31 25.08 -4.30
C ASN A 169 5.49 25.50 -2.84
N PHE A 170 5.59 24.54 -1.93
CA PHE A 170 5.87 24.79 -0.51
C PHE A 170 7.23 25.46 -0.34
N SER A 171 8.28 24.98 -1.01
CA SER A 171 9.61 25.60 -0.99
C SER A 171 9.57 27.08 -1.40
N ARG A 172 8.85 27.42 -2.48
CA ARG A 172 8.65 28.82 -2.91
C ARG A 172 7.94 29.67 -1.84
N ILE A 173 6.93 29.11 -1.18
CA ILE A 173 6.22 29.80 -0.09
C ILE A 173 7.16 29.99 1.10
N GLN A 174 7.94 28.97 1.43
CA GLN A 174 8.92 29.01 2.52
C GLN A 174 10.01 30.06 2.29
N GLU A 175 10.57 30.17 1.07
CA GLU A 175 11.51 31.24 0.73
C GLU A 175 10.93 32.65 0.99
N SER A 176 9.63 32.80 0.73
CA SER A 176 8.92 34.06 0.95
C SER A 176 8.63 34.31 2.42
N TYR A 177 8.35 33.23 3.15
CA TYR A 177 8.24 33.27 4.60
C TYR A 177 9.57 33.65 5.24
N THR A 178 10.69 33.10 4.79
CA THR A 178 12.03 33.46 5.31
C THR A 178 12.33 34.93 5.14
N LYS A 179 12.01 35.53 3.98
CA LYS A 179 12.14 36.98 3.77
C LYS A 179 11.27 37.79 4.74
N TYR A 180 10.02 37.36 4.93
CA TYR A 180 9.13 37.96 5.92
C TYR A 180 9.68 37.82 7.34
N TYR A 181 10.17 36.64 7.70
CA TYR A 181 10.74 36.32 9.00
C TYR A 181 11.95 37.20 9.29
N ASP A 182 12.93 37.25 8.40
CA ASP A 182 14.16 38.04 8.59
C ASP A 182 13.84 39.52 8.79
N LYS A 183 12.95 40.06 7.96
CA LYS A 183 12.53 41.46 8.03
C LYS A 183 11.79 41.75 9.34
N PHE A 184 10.78 40.95 9.66
CA PHE A 184 9.98 41.13 10.87
C PHE A 184 10.82 40.93 12.14
N ASN A 185 11.71 39.95 12.14
CA ASN A 185 12.62 39.66 13.25
C ASN A 185 13.60 40.82 13.50
N SER A 186 14.02 41.54 12.44
CA SER A 186 14.89 42.73 12.56
C SER A 186 14.18 43.96 13.14
N GLU A 187 12.86 44.06 13.00
CA GLU A 187 12.05 45.23 13.37
C GLU A 187 11.35 45.06 14.73
N ILE A 188 11.11 43.82 15.14
CA ILE A 188 10.40 43.52 16.39
C ILE A 188 11.30 43.74 17.63
N SER A 189 10.69 44.23 18.71
CA SER A 189 11.38 44.40 19.99
C SER A 189 11.79 43.07 20.63
N ASN A 190 12.89 43.06 21.39
CA ASN A 190 13.37 41.85 22.07
C ASN A 190 12.33 41.26 23.06
N SER A 191 11.56 42.12 23.74
CA SER A 191 10.52 41.68 24.68
C SER A 191 9.37 40.97 23.97
N GLU A 192 8.91 41.51 22.84
CA GLU A 192 7.84 40.92 22.03
C GLU A 192 8.32 39.62 21.36
N ARG A 193 9.55 39.59 20.82
CA ARG A 193 10.17 38.36 20.29
C ARG A 193 10.19 37.25 21.34
N THR A 194 10.68 37.56 22.54
CA THR A 194 10.78 36.59 23.65
C THR A 194 9.40 36.10 24.07
N HIS A 195 8.39 36.97 24.07
CA HIS A 195 7.02 36.58 24.37
C HIS A 195 6.48 35.57 23.35
N ILE A 196 6.59 35.88 22.04
CA ILE A 196 6.10 35.01 20.96
C ILE A 196 6.81 33.65 20.99
N MET A 197 8.14 33.64 21.18
CA MET A 197 8.93 32.40 21.22
C MET A 197 8.58 31.53 22.44
N ASN A 198 8.34 32.13 23.61
CA ASN A 198 8.04 31.37 24.83
C ASN A 198 6.61 30.86 24.88
N THR A 199 5.63 31.62 24.39
CA THR A 199 4.22 31.20 24.44
C THR A 199 3.82 30.34 23.25
N ARG A 200 4.60 30.36 22.16
CA ARG A 200 4.25 29.74 20.86
C ARG A 200 2.90 30.19 20.33
N THR A 201 2.47 31.40 20.70
CA THR A 201 1.22 32.01 20.22
C THR A 201 1.53 33.19 19.31
N PHE A 202 0.82 33.31 18.20
CA PHE A 202 0.95 34.46 17.30
C PHE A 202 -0.01 35.57 17.73
N PRO A 203 0.47 36.74 18.21
CA PRO A 203 -0.39 37.86 18.56
C PRO A 203 -0.97 38.53 17.31
N GLU A 204 -2.14 39.15 17.43
CA GLU A 204 -2.73 39.94 16.34
C GLU A 204 -1.94 41.25 16.12
N TYR A 205 -1.93 41.75 14.88
CA TYR A 205 -1.43 43.10 14.61
C TYR A 205 -2.34 44.13 15.26
N VAL A 206 -1.77 45.04 16.04
CA VAL A 206 -2.53 46.13 16.69
C VAL A 206 -2.67 47.32 15.74
N ASN A 207 -1.61 47.61 14.97
CA ASN A 207 -1.60 48.67 13.96
C ASN A 207 -1.28 48.14 12.55
N PRO A 208 -1.93 48.67 11.49
CA PRO A 208 -1.61 48.34 10.10
C PRO A 208 -0.17 48.66 9.68
N LYS A 209 0.52 49.57 10.40
CA LYS A 209 1.93 49.91 10.17
C LYS A 209 2.90 48.89 10.75
N GLU A 210 2.48 48.07 11.71
CA GLU A 210 3.28 46.94 12.24
C GLU A 210 3.32 45.78 11.25
N LYS A 211 2.38 45.77 10.29
CA LYS A 211 2.32 44.79 9.23
C LYS A 211 3.36 45.16 8.17
N ASN A 212 4.32 44.27 7.95
CA ASN A 212 5.29 44.36 6.85
C ASN A 212 4.57 44.17 5.52
N ASN A 213 3.86 45.22 5.08
CA ASN A 213 2.83 45.13 4.04
C ASN A 213 3.38 44.59 2.72
N VAL A 214 4.67 44.81 2.43
CA VAL A 214 5.33 44.28 1.24
C VAL A 214 5.56 42.77 1.38
N GLU A 215 6.28 42.33 2.42
CA GLU A 215 6.63 40.92 2.63
C GLU A 215 5.40 40.05 2.92
N VAL A 216 4.46 40.57 3.70
CA VAL A 216 3.16 39.92 3.96
C VAL A 216 2.33 39.85 2.68
N GLY A 217 2.36 40.89 1.85
CA GLY A 217 1.71 40.89 0.55
C GLY A 217 2.28 39.82 -0.38
N LEU A 218 3.62 39.76 -0.49
CA LEU A 218 4.33 38.76 -1.30
C LEU A 218 4.05 37.33 -0.84
N LEU A 219 4.15 37.07 0.47
CA LEU A 219 3.87 35.76 1.04
C LEU A 219 2.41 35.35 0.77
N ASN A 220 1.46 36.26 0.96
CA ASN A 220 0.05 35.98 0.69
C ASN A 220 -0.23 35.74 -0.80
N VAL A 221 0.48 36.42 -1.71
CA VAL A 221 0.41 36.16 -3.15
C VAL A 221 0.90 34.74 -3.45
N HIS A 222 2.03 34.32 -2.89
CA HIS A 222 2.57 32.99 -3.15
C HIS A 222 1.74 31.85 -2.54
N ILE A 223 1.13 32.05 -1.36
CA ILE A 223 0.21 31.09 -0.75
C ILE A 223 -1.03 30.87 -1.62
N ASN A 224 -1.58 31.95 -2.19
CA ASN A 224 -2.78 31.90 -3.02
C ASN A 224 -2.45 31.81 -4.53
N PHE A 225 -1.19 31.54 -4.88
CA PHE A 225 -0.80 31.43 -6.29
C PHE A 225 -1.35 30.13 -6.88
N PRO A 226 -2.03 30.16 -8.03
CA PRO A 226 -2.55 28.96 -8.66
C PRO A 226 -1.44 27.95 -8.98
N VAL A 227 -1.66 26.69 -8.61
CA VAL A 227 -0.73 25.60 -8.92
C VAL A 227 -1.14 24.96 -10.23
N LYS A 228 -0.22 24.92 -11.20
CA LYS A 228 -0.47 24.35 -12.53
C LYS A 228 0.71 23.50 -12.97
N PHE A 229 0.43 22.29 -13.41
CA PHE A 229 1.45 21.38 -13.92
C PHE A 229 0.88 20.34 -14.88
N ILE A 230 1.77 19.73 -15.65
CA ILE A 230 1.42 18.62 -16.55
C ILE A 230 1.95 17.34 -15.89
N GLY A 231 1.06 16.36 -15.72
CA GLY A 231 1.38 15.07 -15.14
C GLY A 231 0.56 13.98 -15.82
N ASN A 232 1.14 12.81 -16.09
CA ASN A 232 0.43 11.69 -16.71
C ASN A 232 -0.33 12.06 -18.01
N ASN A 233 0.22 12.98 -18.81
CA ASN A 233 -0.40 13.55 -20.02
C ASN A 233 -1.68 14.38 -19.79
N GLU A 234 -1.96 14.77 -18.55
CA GLU A 234 -3.07 15.65 -18.17
C GLU A 234 -2.54 16.98 -17.62
N LEU A 235 -3.32 18.04 -17.82
CA LEU A 235 -3.05 19.36 -17.27
C LEU A 235 -3.85 19.54 -15.97
N TYR A 236 -3.15 19.61 -14.85
CA TYR A 236 -3.75 19.89 -13.54
C TYR A 236 -3.72 21.39 -13.26
N LYS A 237 -4.82 21.91 -12.72
CA LYS A 237 -4.98 23.31 -12.33
C LYS A 237 -5.70 23.36 -10.99
N PHE A 238 -5.05 24.02 -10.03
CA PHE A 238 -5.58 24.26 -8.70
C PHE A 238 -5.54 25.78 -8.45
N GLU A 239 -6.58 26.31 -7.82
CA GLU A 239 -6.68 27.73 -7.45
C GLU A 239 -5.66 28.10 -6.38
N SER A 240 -5.27 27.16 -5.51
CA SER A 240 -4.26 27.36 -4.48
C SER A 240 -3.56 26.05 -4.09
N ILE A 241 -2.50 26.17 -3.28
CA ILE A 241 -1.82 25.00 -2.70
C ILE A 241 -2.74 24.16 -1.79
N TYR A 242 -3.76 24.76 -1.18
CA TYR A 242 -4.71 24.03 -0.32
C TYR A 242 -5.58 23.06 -1.11
N GLU A 243 -5.99 23.44 -2.32
CA GLU A 243 -6.78 22.56 -3.19
C GLU A 243 -5.91 21.40 -3.72
N LEU A 244 -4.61 21.63 -3.93
CA LEU A 244 -3.66 20.56 -4.21
C LEU A 244 -3.56 19.57 -3.04
N ILE A 245 -3.45 20.07 -1.80
CA ILE A 245 -3.41 19.23 -0.58
C ILE A 245 -4.69 18.41 -0.46
N GLU A 246 -5.86 19.02 -0.61
CA GLU A 246 -7.15 18.31 -0.58
C GLU A 246 -7.24 17.23 -1.68
N ARG A 247 -6.75 17.54 -2.88
CA ARG A 247 -6.68 16.56 -3.96
C ARG A 247 -5.75 15.40 -3.60
N MET A 248 -4.60 15.68 -3.00
CA MET A 248 -3.64 14.66 -2.56
C MET A 248 -4.20 13.76 -1.48
N ASP A 249 -4.93 14.30 -0.50
CA ASP A 249 -5.63 13.52 0.52
C ASP A 249 -6.61 12.51 -0.09
N ASN A 250 -7.36 12.94 -1.12
CA ASN A 250 -8.29 12.08 -1.81
C ASN A 250 -7.56 10.97 -2.61
N ILE A 251 -6.47 11.31 -3.31
CA ILE A 251 -5.65 10.33 -4.04
C ILE A 251 -5.01 9.34 -3.06
N TYR A 252 -4.52 9.81 -1.90
CA TYR A 252 -3.96 8.96 -0.85
C TYR A 252 -4.97 7.92 -0.38
N LYS A 253 -6.19 8.35 -0.03
CA LYS A 253 -7.27 7.45 0.41
C LYS A 253 -7.67 6.45 -0.67
N GLU A 254 -7.73 6.89 -1.92
CA GLU A 254 -8.00 6.01 -3.06
C GLU A 254 -6.91 4.94 -3.18
N LEU A 255 -5.64 5.34 -3.14
CA LEU A 255 -4.50 4.44 -3.23
C LEU A 255 -4.41 3.46 -2.06
N GLU A 256 -4.63 3.94 -0.83
CA GLU A 256 -4.67 3.13 0.39
C GLU A 256 -5.73 2.04 0.27
N ASN A 257 -6.96 2.39 -0.11
CA ASN A 257 -8.04 1.43 -0.31
C ASN A 257 -7.67 0.36 -1.34
N HIS A 258 -7.11 0.77 -2.49
CA HIS A 258 -6.68 -0.18 -3.51
C HIS A 258 -5.55 -1.10 -3.06
N LEU A 259 -4.62 -0.61 -2.24
CA LEU A 259 -3.53 -1.42 -1.68
C LEU A 259 -4.08 -2.42 -0.65
N LEU A 260 -4.95 -1.99 0.27
CA LEU A 260 -5.55 -2.85 1.28
C LEU A 260 -6.43 -3.93 0.64
N ASP A 261 -7.22 -3.57 -0.37
CA ASP A 261 -8.04 -4.51 -1.13
C ASP A 261 -7.20 -5.60 -1.83
N SER A 262 -5.94 -5.31 -2.17
CA SER A 262 -5.06 -6.29 -2.82
C SER A 262 -4.59 -7.43 -1.90
N ILE A 263 -4.67 -7.23 -0.58
CA ILE A 263 -4.30 -8.21 0.44
C ILE A 263 -5.52 -8.71 1.24
N ASP A 264 -6.73 -8.25 0.92
CA ASP A 264 -7.95 -8.70 1.58
C ASP A 264 -8.29 -10.15 1.18
N LEU A 265 -8.04 -11.07 2.11
CA LEU A 265 -8.33 -12.50 1.97
C LEU A 265 -9.82 -12.80 1.76
N THR A 266 -10.73 -11.90 2.15
CA THR A 266 -12.17 -12.06 1.94
C THR A 266 -12.60 -11.75 0.51
N LYS A 267 -11.80 -10.95 -0.21
CA LYS A 267 -12.02 -10.58 -1.62
C LYS A 267 -11.21 -11.43 -2.60
N MET A 268 -10.24 -12.22 -2.14
CA MET A 268 -9.53 -13.17 -2.98
C MET A 268 -10.46 -14.30 -3.43
N LYS A 269 -10.98 -14.20 -4.67
CA LYS A 269 -11.66 -15.32 -5.33
C LYS A 269 -10.74 -16.53 -5.29
N LYS A 270 -11.17 -17.61 -4.62
CA LYS A 270 -10.56 -18.93 -4.82
C LYS A 270 -10.62 -19.23 -6.32
N PRO A 271 -9.48 -19.34 -7.03
CA PRO A 271 -9.52 -19.99 -8.32
C PRO A 271 -9.82 -21.46 -8.06
N PHE A 272 -10.81 -21.96 -8.81
CA PHE A 272 -11.25 -23.35 -8.78
C PHE A 272 -10.10 -24.34 -9.00
#